data_AF-A0A1F4Z013-F1
#
_entry.id   AF-A0A1F4Z013-F1
#
_cell.length_a   1.000
_cell.length_b   1.000
_cell.length_c   1.000
_cell.angle_alpha   90.00
_cell.angle_beta   90.00
_cell.angle_gamma   90.00
#
_symmetry.space_group_name_H-M   'P 1'
#
loop_
_entity.id
_entity.type
_entity.pdbx_description
1 polymer ?
#
loop_
_entity_poly.entity_id
_entity_poly.type
_entity_poly.pdbx_seq_one_letter_code
_entity_poly.pdbx_strand_id
1 'polypeptide(L)'
;MNSHLSDLLKAVGDSPRPLDKNLITRAWEFADLAHTGQKRLSGEDYIIHPTRVAHSLISWNLDTTSVAAGLLHDSVEDGGATREDLVKNFGPDIARIVEGVTKVTGIHLTGSTSEQFVENMRKMILVMARDLRVVLVKLADRLHNMQTLQYLPPENRKENARETLEIYAPLAERLGIGEVKGILEDLSFPYVYPQEYEILKTQTSKLFSEGEKYIQNFRRELFKLLKSAIPEVIINTRHKHLYSLFKKLQRPEIVGDLTKIHDLVAARIITETVDECYKALGLIHGRYHPVPYLGISDFIANPKPNGYRSLHTKVFGPGGRIVEIQIRTRQMHFEAEMGVAAHWQYSQVKTRGLSDEKIDQNSFAPKDKLSWVKQLVSWQQDISDNEEYLRTLKFDALQHRNLVFSPLGDVYDLPLGATPVDYAYAVHTRLGDQAVGAKVNGKMVSLNYELKNGDVVEILVDRKRTGPNADWLEFTVTATARRQIHKSLKG
;
A
#
# COMPACT_ATOMS: atom_id res chain seq x y z
N MET A 1 -35.53 0.51 -15.70
CA MET A 1 -34.27 0.07 -15.05
C MET A 1 -33.59 1.31 -14.50
N ASN A 2 -33.25 1.35 -13.22
CA ASN A 2 -32.54 2.48 -12.61
C ASN A 2 -31.20 2.68 -13.35
N SER A 3 -30.86 3.92 -13.72
CA SER A 3 -29.64 4.23 -14.49
C SER A 3 -28.36 3.78 -13.78
N HIS A 4 -28.35 3.84 -12.45
CA HIS A 4 -27.21 3.39 -11.64
C HIS A 4 -26.99 1.88 -11.72
N LEU A 5 -28.07 1.09 -11.75
CA LEU A 5 -27.97 -0.36 -11.91
C LEU A 5 -27.50 -0.74 -13.32
N SER A 6 -27.95 -0.05 -14.37
CA SER A 6 -27.45 -0.31 -15.73
C SER A 6 -25.96 -0.01 -15.88
N ASP A 7 -25.49 1.08 -15.28
CA ASP A 7 -24.07 1.45 -15.29
C ASP A 7 -23.22 0.43 -14.51
N LEU A 8 -23.72 -0.04 -13.37
CA LEU A 8 -23.09 -1.11 -12.60
C LEU A 8 -22.99 -2.39 -13.41
N LEU A 9 -24.08 -2.83 -14.05
CA LEU A 9 -24.10 -4.06 -14.85
C LEU A 9 -23.21 -3.97 -16.10
N LYS A 10 -23.02 -2.77 -16.64
CA LYS A 10 -22.03 -2.52 -17.70
C LYS A 10 -20.61 -2.73 -17.15
N ALA A 11 -20.28 -2.14 -16.01
CA ALA A 11 -18.97 -2.36 -15.37
C ALA A 11 -18.73 -3.85 -15.02
N VAL A 12 -19.76 -4.57 -14.60
CA VAL A 12 -19.71 -6.02 -14.37
C VAL A 12 -19.45 -6.79 -15.66
N GLY A 13 -19.99 -6.33 -16.80
CA GLY A 13 -19.74 -6.92 -18.12
C GLY A 13 -18.33 -6.63 -18.66
N ASP A 14 -17.79 -5.45 -18.38
CA ASP A 14 -16.46 -5.01 -18.81
C ASP A 14 -15.34 -5.53 -17.87
N SER A 15 -15.72 -6.14 -16.74
CA SER A 15 -14.79 -6.71 -15.78
C SER A 15 -13.95 -7.83 -16.41
N PRO A 16 -12.61 -7.81 -16.25
CA PRO A 16 -11.75 -8.88 -16.74
C PRO A 16 -12.01 -10.21 -16.00
N ARG A 17 -12.59 -10.16 -14.80
CA ARG A 17 -13.06 -11.33 -14.06
C ARG A 17 -14.54 -11.60 -14.35
N PRO A 18 -14.93 -12.87 -14.59
CA PRO A 18 -16.35 -13.22 -14.67
C PRO A 18 -17.03 -12.99 -13.32
N LEU A 19 -18.08 -12.19 -13.35
CA LEU A 19 -18.89 -11.84 -12.18
C LEU A 19 -20.32 -12.31 -12.39
N ASP A 20 -20.94 -12.86 -11.35
CA ASP A 20 -22.34 -13.25 -11.38
C ASP A 20 -23.25 -12.01 -11.36
N LYS A 21 -23.75 -11.64 -12.54
CA LYS A 21 -24.68 -10.52 -12.73
C LYS A 21 -25.95 -10.67 -11.91
N ASN A 22 -26.49 -11.89 -11.79
CA ASN A 22 -27.75 -12.10 -11.08
C ASN A 22 -27.59 -11.87 -9.58
N LEU A 23 -26.49 -12.35 -8.99
CA LEU A 23 -26.20 -12.11 -7.58
C LEU A 23 -26.02 -10.62 -7.30
N ILE A 24 -25.28 -9.92 -8.16
CA ILE A 24 -25.03 -8.46 -8.03
C ILE A 24 -26.32 -7.66 -8.17
N THR A 25 -27.18 -7.99 -9.15
CA THR A 25 -28.49 -7.35 -9.30
C THR A 25 -29.34 -7.52 -8.04
N ARG A 26 -29.44 -8.76 -7.51
CA ARG A 26 -30.20 -9.02 -6.29
C ARG A 26 -29.64 -8.27 -5.07
N ALA A 27 -28.31 -8.18 -4.95
CA ALA A 27 -27.68 -7.43 -3.87
C ALA A 27 -27.96 -5.92 -4.00
N TRP A 28 -27.93 -5.38 -5.21
CA TRP A 28 -28.24 -3.98 -5.49
C TRP A 28 -29.69 -3.65 -5.16
N GLU A 29 -30.65 -4.47 -5.61
CA GLU A 29 -32.08 -4.28 -5.34
C GLU A 29 -32.39 -4.37 -3.84
N PHE A 30 -31.71 -5.28 -3.13
CA PHE A 30 -31.85 -5.38 -1.68
C PHE A 30 -31.29 -4.15 -0.96
N ALA A 31 -30.14 -3.63 -1.39
CA ALA A 31 -29.57 -2.41 -0.83
C ALA A 31 -30.46 -1.18 -1.10
N ASP A 32 -31.01 -1.07 -2.31
CA ASP A 32 -31.94 0.01 -2.68
C ASP A 32 -33.21 -0.02 -1.81
N LEU A 33 -33.73 -1.24 -1.57
CA LEU A 33 -34.86 -1.44 -0.65
C LEU A 33 -34.49 -1.08 0.80
N ALA A 34 -33.33 -1.53 1.28
CA ALA A 34 -32.88 -1.31 2.66
C ALA A 34 -32.68 0.18 2.98
N HIS A 35 -32.33 0.99 1.98
CA HIS A 35 -32.10 2.43 2.11
C HIS A 35 -33.20 3.28 1.43
N THR A 36 -34.39 2.72 1.20
CA THR A 36 -35.49 3.43 0.54
C THR A 36 -35.91 4.68 1.33
N GLY A 37 -35.91 5.82 0.64
CA GLY A 37 -36.25 7.13 1.24
C GLY A 37 -35.10 7.79 2.00
N GLN A 38 -33.94 7.13 2.12
CA GLN A 38 -32.74 7.69 2.75
C GLN A 38 -31.93 8.51 1.75
N LYS A 39 -31.42 9.66 2.22
CA LYS A 39 -30.56 10.55 1.44
C LYS A 39 -29.23 10.77 2.14
N ARG A 40 -28.17 10.97 1.36
CA ARG A 40 -26.87 11.42 1.90
C ARG A 40 -26.92 12.92 2.20
N LEU A 41 -25.91 13.41 2.90
CA LEU A 41 -25.71 14.84 3.16
C LEU A 41 -25.52 15.67 1.88
N SER A 42 -25.12 15.04 0.77
CA SER A 42 -25.08 15.67 -0.56
C SER A 42 -26.47 15.94 -1.15
N GLY A 43 -27.53 15.32 -0.59
CA GLY A 43 -28.90 15.35 -1.11
C GLY A 43 -29.22 14.24 -2.12
N GLU A 44 -28.22 13.46 -2.50
CA GLU A 44 -28.33 12.29 -3.38
C GLU A 44 -28.94 11.09 -2.66
N ASP A 45 -29.56 10.19 -3.43
CA ASP A 45 -30.12 8.94 -2.91
C ASP A 45 -29.00 8.05 -2.36
N TYR A 46 -29.25 7.41 -1.21
CA TYR A 46 -28.22 6.70 -0.48
C TYR A 46 -27.59 5.55 -1.29
N ILE A 47 -28.38 4.87 -2.14
CA ILE A 47 -27.94 3.77 -3.02
C ILE A 47 -26.76 4.11 -3.95
N ILE A 48 -26.54 5.40 -4.23
CA ILE A 48 -25.39 5.86 -5.01
C ILE A 48 -24.08 5.51 -4.30
N HIS A 49 -24.02 5.60 -2.97
CA HIS A 49 -22.81 5.27 -2.22
C HIS A 49 -22.41 3.79 -2.34
N PRO A 50 -23.28 2.81 -1.99
CA PRO A 50 -22.95 1.40 -2.18
C PRO A 50 -22.64 1.04 -3.63
N THR A 51 -23.32 1.68 -4.60
CA THR A 51 -23.03 1.48 -6.02
C THR A 51 -21.62 1.94 -6.39
N ARG A 52 -21.15 3.08 -5.87
CA ARG A 52 -19.77 3.58 -6.09
C ARG A 52 -18.72 2.71 -5.41
N VAL A 53 -19.03 2.18 -4.23
CA VAL A 53 -18.19 1.18 -3.54
C VAL A 53 -18.05 -0.07 -4.41
N ALA A 54 -19.16 -0.59 -4.94
CA ALA A 54 -19.15 -1.75 -5.85
C ALA A 54 -18.33 -1.50 -7.12
N HIS A 55 -18.45 -0.33 -7.75
CA HIS A 55 -17.60 0.06 -8.89
C HIS A 55 -16.11 0.04 -8.55
N SER A 56 -15.73 0.54 -7.37
CA SER A 56 -14.34 0.51 -6.93
C SER A 56 -13.86 -0.95 -6.80
N LEU A 57 -14.65 -1.82 -6.17
CA LEU A 57 -14.32 -3.24 -5.99
C LEU A 57 -14.25 -4.00 -7.34
N ILE A 58 -15.09 -3.66 -8.32
CA ILE A 58 -15.03 -4.20 -9.69
C ILE A 58 -13.78 -3.70 -10.40
N SER A 59 -13.46 -2.41 -10.30
CA SER A 59 -12.22 -1.86 -10.86
C SER A 59 -10.99 -2.52 -10.22
N TRP A 60 -11.16 -2.99 -8.98
CA TRP A 60 -10.16 -3.74 -8.24
C TRP A 60 -10.14 -5.24 -8.54
N ASN A 61 -10.93 -5.68 -9.51
CA ASN A 61 -10.99 -7.05 -10.01
C ASN A 61 -11.33 -8.09 -8.91
N LEU A 62 -12.15 -7.70 -7.93
CA LEU A 62 -12.58 -8.58 -6.85
C LEU A 62 -13.70 -9.53 -7.26
N ASP A 63 -13.90 -10.56 -6.43
CA ASP A 63 -14.92 -11.58 -6.66
C ASP A 63 -16.34 -11.05 -6.46
N THR A 64 -17.31 -11.77 -7.02
CA THR A 64 -18.73 -11.42 -6.89
C THR A 64 -19.16 -11.31 -5.43
N THR A 65 -18.61 -12.13 -4.54
CA THR A 65 -18.85 -12.05 -3.10
C THR A 65 -18.42 -10.71 -2.50
N SER A 66 -17.22 -10.21 -2.84
CA SER A 66 -16.77 -8.89 -2.37
C SER A 66 -17.61 -7.76 -2.94
N VAL A 67 -17.95 -7.81 -4.24
CA VAL A 67 -18.77 -6.78 -4.89
C VAL A 67 -20.18 -6.73 -4.27
N ALA A 68 -20.80 -7.90 -4.05
CA ALA A 68 -22.10 -7.99 -3.38
C ALA A 68 -22.01 -7.51 -1.92
N ALA A 69 -20.95 -7.86 -1.18
CA ALA A 69 -20.73 -7.36 0.17
C ALA A 69 -20.57 -5.83 0.20
N GLY A 70 -19.88 -5.24 -0.79
CA GLY A 70 -19.76 -3.79 -0.92
C GLY A 70 -21.08 -3.08 -1.21
N LEU A 71 -22.01 -3.72 -1.94
CA LEU A 71 -23.37 -3.18 -2.11
C LEU A 71 -24.18 -3.21 -0.80
N LEU A 72 -23.90 -4.17 0.07
CA LEU A 72 -24.70 -4.46 1.27
C LEU A 72 -24.05 -3.94 2.56
N HIS A 73 -22.88 -3.30 2.49
CA HIS A 73 -22.04 -3.06 3.67
C HIS A 73 -22.70 -2.17 4.72
N ASP A 74 -23.47 -1.17 4.29
CA ASP A 74 -24.21 -0.26 5.18
C ASP A 74 -25.67 -0.70 5.43
N SER A 75 -26.13 -1.78 4.79
CA SER A 75 -27.54 -2.20 4.88
C SER A 75 -27.95 -2.68 6.27
N VAL A 76 -26.98 -3.07 7.12
CA VAL A 76 -27.20 -3.49 8.51
C VAL A 76 -27.03 -2.34 9.51
N GLU A 77 -26.11 -1.41 9.23
CA GLU A 77 -25.77 -0.31 10.15
C GLU A 77 -26.72 0.87 9.96
N ASP A 78 -26.89 1.30 8.71
CA ASP A 78 -27.68 2.47 8.33
C ASP A 78 -29.00 2.10 7.63
N GLY A 79 -29.22 0.81 7.38
CA GLY A 79 -30.43 0.26 6.76
C GLY A 79 -31.32 -0.51 7.74
N GLY A 80 -32.40 -1.08 7.20
CA GLY A 80 -33.35 -1.90 7.98
C GLY A 80 -33.06 -3.41 8.00
N ALA A 81 -31.93 -3.87 7.48
CA ALA A 81 -31.65 -5.29 7.30
C ALA A 81 -30.97 -5.93 8.53
N THR A 82 -31.25 -7.20 8.78
CA THR A 82 -30.56 -7.99 9.80
C THR A 82 -29.49 -8.91 9.20
N ARG A 83 -28.58 -9.40 10.04
CA ARG A 83 -27.59 -10.41 9.64
C ARG A 83 -28.29 -11.68 9.13
N GLU A 84 -29.38 -12.08 9.77
CA GLU A 84 -30.19 -13.24 9.39
C GLU A 84 -30.78 -13.07 7.99
N ASP A 85 -31.22 -11.87 7.62
CA ASP A 85 -31.68 -11.56 6.27
C ASP A 85 -30.56 -11.73 5.25
N LEU A 86 -29.35 -11.24 5.55
CA LEU A 86 -28.21 -11.39 4.65
C LEU A 86 -27.82 -12.86 4.47
N VAL A 87 -27.77 -13.64 5.55
CA VAL A 87 -27.47 -15.08 5.48
C VAL A 87 -28.51 -15.81 4.64
N LYS A 88 -29.80 -15.51 4.83
CA LYS A 88 -30.90 -16.16 4.12
C LYS A 88 -30.89 -15.84 2.61
N ASN A 89 -30.61 -14.58 2.25
CA ASN A 89 -30.71 -14.13 0.87
C ASN A 89 -29.42 -14.35 0.06
N PHE A 90 -28.25 -14.21 0.70
CA PHE A 90 -26.95 -14.14 0.03
C PHE A 90 -25.91 -15.14 0.56
N GLY A 91 -26.21 -15.84 1.66
CA GLY A 91 -25.36 -16.85 2.24
C GLY A 91 -24.41 -16.33 3.33
N PRO A 92 -23.77 -17.26 4.07
CA PRO A 92 -22.99 -16.93 5.26
C PRO A 92 -21.70 -16.16 4.96
N ASP A 93 -21.13 -16.30 3.76
CA ASP A 93 -19.87 -15.63 3.42
C ASP A 93 -20.04 -14.13 3.20
N ILE A 94 -21.08 -13.71 2.47
CA ILE A 94 -21.40 -12.28 2.26
C ILE A 94 -21.75 -11.63 3.59
N ALA A 95 -22.60 -12.28 4.38
CA ALA A 95 -23.00 -11.79 5.71
C ALA A 95 -21.80 -11.60 6.65
N ARG A 96 -20.82 -12.51 6.61
CA ARG A 96 -19.59 -12.41 7.43
C ARG A 96 -18.73 -11.22 7.03
N ILE A 97 -18.61 -10.92 5.73
CA ILE A 97 -17.85 -9.75 5.26
C ILE A 97 -18.53 -8.47 5.71
N VAL A 98 -19.85 -8.35 5.48
CA VAL A 98 -20.64 -7.17 5.89
C VAL A 98 -20.52 -6.95 7.41
N GLU A 99 -20.71 -8.00 8.21
CA GLU A 99 -20.53 -7.94 9.66
C GLU A 99 -19.12 -7.49 10.06
N GLY A 100 -18.09 -7.95 9.34
CA GLY A 100 -16.71 -7.51 9.54
C GLY A 100 -16.53 -6.02 9.26
N VAL A 101 -17.14 -5.50 8.20
CA VAL A 101 -17.07 -4.08 7.83
C VAL A 101 -17.76 -3.21 8.89
N THR A 102 -18.98 -3.55 9.29
CA THR A 102 -19.72 -2.84 10.36
C THR A 102 -18.93 -2.82 11.68
N LYS A 103 -18.31 -3.95 12.05
CA LYS A 103 -17.44 -4.01 13.25
C LYS A 103 -16.24 -3.09 13.15
N VAL A 104 -15.65 -2.95 11.96
CA VAL A 104 -14.54 -2.01 11.74
C VAL A 104 -15.04 -0.56 11.83
N THR A 105 -16.20 -0.25 11.28
CA THR A 105 -16.81 1.09 11.35
C THR A 105 -17.06 1.53 12.81
N GLY A 106 -17.59 0.64 13.64
CA GLY A 106 -17.87 0.92 15.05
C GLY A 106 -16.64 1.09 15.94
N ILE A 107 -15.43 0.86 15.42
CA ILE A 107 -14.18 1.10 16.16
C ILE A 107 -13.82 2.58 16.01
N HIS A 108 -14.19 3.38 17.01
CA HIS A 108 -13.77 4.78 17.06
C HIS A 108 -12.27 4.87 17.29
N LEU A 109 -11.53 5.26 16.26
CA LEU A 109 -10.08 5.50 16.35
C LEU A 109 -9.78 6.87 16.97
N THR A 110 -10.79 7.56 17.51
CA THR A 110 -10.62 8.79 18.28
C THR A 110 -10.54 8.50 19.78
N GLY A 111 -9.32 8.61 20.31
CA GLY A 111 -9.03 8.56 21.74
C GLY A 111 -7.95 9.57 22.11
N SER A 112 -8.19 10.33 23.18
CA SER A 112 -7.33 11.42 23.67
C SER A 112 -5.95 10.96 24.17
N THR A 113 -5.75 9.64 24.29
CA THR A 113 -4.49 8.99 24.68
C THR A 113 -4.08 7.95 23.65
N SER A 114 -2.77 7.80 23.44
CA SER A 114 -2.25 6.89 22.42
C SER A 114 -2.53 5.42 22.67
N GLU A 115 -2.95 5.03 23.88
CA GLU A 115 -3.21 3.64 24.24
C GLU A 115 -4.58 3.15 23.74
N GLN A 116 -5.62 3.98 23.87
CA GLN A 116 -6.96 3.66 23.34
C GLN A 116 -6.97 3.56 21.81
N PHE A 117 -6.25 4.47 21.14
CA PHE A 117 -6.03 4.43 19.70
C PHE A 117 -5.42 3.10 19.26
N VAL A 118 -4.39 2.64 19.97
CA VAL A 118 -3.66 1.40 19.65
C VAL A 118 -4.55 0.18 19.86
N GLU A 119 -5.32 0.13 20.95
CA GLU A 119 -6.21 -1.00 21.20
C GLU A 119 -7.35 -1.08 20.17
N ASN A 120 -7.90 0.06 19.78
CA ASN A 120 -8.93 0.15 18.74
C ASN A 120 -8.35 -0.26 17.37
N MET A 121 -7.16 0.20 17.03
CA MET A 121 -6.45 -0.23 15.84
C MET A 121 -6.13 -1.74 15.85
N ARG A 122 -5.75 -2.32 17.01
CA ARG A 122 -5.52 -3.76 17.18
C ARG A 122 -6.79 -4.57 16.90
N LYS A 123 -7.93 -4.15 17.47
CA LYS A 123 -9.23 -4.78 17.22
C LYS A 123 -9.60 -4.72 15.73
N MET A 124 -9.37 -3.57 15.10
CA MET A 124 -9.63 -3.38 13.67
C MET A 124 -8.81 -4.35 12.84
N ILE A 125 -7.48 -4.39 13.06
CA ILE A 125 -6.57 -5.31 12.38
C ILE A 125 -6.97 -6.78 12.58
N LEU A 126 -7.43 -7.16 13.78
CA LEU A 126 -7.84 -8.54 14.07
C LEU A 126 -9.10 -8.95 13.31
N VAL A 127 -10.07 -8.04 13.16
CA VAL A 127 -11.25 -8.27 12.31
C VAL A 127 -10.81 -8.43 10.84
N MET A 128 -9.92 -7.55 10.39
CA MET A 128 -9.37 -7.52 9.04
C MET A 128 -8.52 -8.75 8.69
N ALA A 129 -7.77 -9.29 9.65
CA ALA A 129 -6.89 -10.45 9.44
C ALA A 129 -7.65 -11.75 9.16
N ARG A 130 -8.92 -11.84 9.57
CA ARG A 130 -9.77 -13.02 9.35
C ARG A 130 -10.26 -13.13 7.91
N ASP A 131 -10.55 -12.00 7.28
CA ASP A 131 -10.95 -11.93 5.88
C ASP A 131 -10.52 -10.61 5.26
N LEU A 132 -9.53 -10.68 4.36
CA LEU A 132 -8.97 -9.49 3.73
C LEU A 132 -10.02 -8.72 2.90
N ARG A 133 -11.08 -9.38 2.43
CA ARG A 133 -12.16 -8.71 1.68
C ARG A 133 -12.84 -7.65 2.52
N VAL A 134 -12.89 -7.81 3.85
CA VAL A 134 -13.39 -6.78 4.78
C VAL A 134 -12.56 -5.50 4.65
N VAL A 135 -11.23 -5.62 4.57
CA VAL A 135 -10.34 -4.46 4.40
C VAL A 135 -10.58 -3.76 3.08
N LEU A 136 -10.70 -4.54 2.01
CA LEU A 136 -10.89 -4.00 0.67
C LEU A 136 -12.24 -3.30 0.54
N VAL A 137 -13.31 -3.89 1.07
CA VAL A 137 -14.62 -3.22 1.15
C VAL A 137 -14.51 -1.93 1.97
N LYS A 138 -13.83 -1.95 3.12
CA LYS A 138 -13.67 -0.73 3.95
C LYS A 138 -12.81 0.35 3.28
N LEU A 139 -11.78 -0.02 2.52
CA LEU A 139 -10.98 0.94 1.76
C LEU A 139 -11.80 1.56 0.62
N ALA A 140 -12.66 0.79 -0.04
CA ALA A 140 -13.55 1.28 -1.09
C ALA A 140 -14.62 2.23 -0.52
N ASP A 141 -15.22 1.87 0.62
CA ASP A 141 -16.11 2.74 1.40
C ASP A 141 -15.39 4.05 1.76
N ARG A 142 -14.22 3.95 2.42
CA ARG A 142 -13.44 5.13 2.82
C ARG A 142 -13.07 6.02 1.64
N LEU A 143 -12.70 5.44 0.50
CA LEU A 143 -12.38 6.18 -0.72
C LEU A 143 -13.58 7.02 -1.18
N HIS A 144 -14.77 6.43 -1.24
CA HIS A 144 -15.96 7.17 -1.65
C HIS A 144 -16.40 8.23 -0.62
N ASN A 145 -16.24 7.96 0.68
CA ASN A 145 -16.47 8.95 1.73
C ASN A 145 -15.52 10.15 1.60
N MET A 146 -14.25 9.92 1.30
CA MET A 146 -13.28 10.99 1.06
C MET A 146 -13.58 11.81 -0.20
N GLN A 147 -14.14 11.19 -1.25
CA GLN A 147 -14.58 11.89 -2.47
C GLN A 147 -15.80 12.80 -2.22
N THR A 148 -16.59 12.50 -1.19
CA THR A 148 -17.79 13.26 -0.81
C THR A 148 -17.62 14.03 0.50
N LEU A 149 -16.38 14.18 0.97
CA LEU A 149 -16.06 14.72 2.30
C LEU A 149 -16.55 16.17 2.49
N GLN A 150 -16.57 16.95 1.42
CA GLN A 150 -17.01 18.35 1.41
C GLN A 150 -18.45 18.59 1.93
N TYR A 151 -19.30 17.56 1.99
CA TYR A 151 -20.67 17.69 2.49
C TYR A 151 -20.79 17.51 4.01
N LEU A 152 -19.75 16.99 4.68
CA LEU A 152 -19.74 16.84 6.15
C LEU A 152 -19.58 18.19 6.87
N PRO A 153 -19.91 18.30 8.17
CA PRO A 153 -19.53 19.44 9.00
C PRO A 153 -18.00 19.61 9.10
N PRO A 154 -17.47 20.84 9.28
CA PRO A 154 -16.03 21.11 9.26
C PRO A 154 -15.18 20.25 10.20
N GLU A 155 -15.65 20.02 11.44
CA GLU A 155 -14.94 19.18 12.42
C GLU A 155 -14.82 17.74 11.92
N ASN A 156 -15.93 17.15 11.47
CA ASN A 156 -15.96 15.79 10.94
C ASN A 156 -15.09 15.64 9.68
N ARG A 157 -14.97 16.69 8.84
CA ARG A 157 -14.08 16.67 7.67
C ARG A 157 -12.63 16.47 8.08
N LYS A 158 -12.17 17.25 9.06
CA LYS A 158 -10.78 17.20 9.53
C LYS A 158 -10.46 15.87 10.21
N GLU A 159 -11.38 15.39 11.04
CA GLU A 159 -11.25 14.09 11.70
C GLU A 159 -11.15 12.93 10.68
N ASN A 160 -12.09 12.85 9.74
CA ASN A 160 -12.11 11.81 8.70
C ASN A 160 -10.87 11.86 7.80
N ALA A 161 -10.44 13.08 7.41
CA ALA A 161 -9.25 13.26 6.60
C ALA A 161 -7.97 12.83 7.33
N ARG A 162 -7.88 13.15 8.63
CA ARG A 162 -6.75 12.76 9.48
C ARG A 162 -6.69 11.25 9.67
N GLU A 163 -7.82 10.63 10.01
CA GLU A 163 -7.93 9.17 10.14
C GLU A 163 -7.54 8.47 8.83
N THR A 164 -7.99 8.99 7.69
CA THR A 164 -7.61 8.50 6.36
C THR A 164 -6.12 8.55 6.14
N LEU A 165 -5.48 9.67 6.50
CA LEU A 165 -4.06 9.90 6.26
C LEU A 165 -3.16 9.05 7.17
N GLU A 166 -3.56 8.88 8.43
CA GLU A 166 -2.78 8.17 9.45
C GLU A 166 -3.01 6.65 9.42
N ILE A 167 -4.15 6.19 8.90
CA ILE A 167 -4.56 4.78 9.01
C ILE A 167 -4.82 4.15 7.64
N TYR A 168 -5.81 4.65 6.89
CA TYR A 168 -6.28 3.97 5.67
C TYR A 168 -5.30 4.09 4.50
N ALA A 169 -4.64 5.23 4.33
CA ALA A 169 -3.61 5.39 3.29
C ALA A 169 -2.39 4.47 3.55
N PRO A 170 -1.80 4.44 4.76
CA PRO A 170 -0.76 3.45 5.10
C PRO A 170 -1.22 2.00 4.96
N LEU A 171 -2.47 1.69 5.31
CA LEU A 171 -3.04 0.37 5.13
C LEU A 171 -3.11 -0.03 3.65
N ALA A 172 -3.57 0.88 2.77
CA ALA A 172 -3.59 0.67 1.33
C ALA A 172 -2.17 0.44 0.77
N GLU A 173 -1.17 1.18 1.25
CA GLU A 173 0.24 0.97 0.87
C GLU A 173 0.74 -0.43 1.24
N ARG A 174 0.43 -0.89 2.45
CA ARG A 174 0.81 -2.22 2.95
C ARG A 174 0.14 -3.35 2.18
N LEU A 175 -1.09 -3.11 1.74
CA LEU A 175 -1.78 -4.00 0.82
C LEU A 175 -1.28 -3.89 -0.62
N GLY A 176 -0.30 -3.04 -0.91
CA GLY A 176 0.26 -2.86 -2.25
C GLY A 176 -0.68 -2.11 -3.22
N ILE A 177 -1.74 -1.47 -2.72
CA ILE A 177 -2.71 -0.73 -3.52
C ILE A 177 -2.27 0.75 -3.59
N GLY A 178 -1.15 0.97 -4.27
CA GLY A 178 -0.43 2.26 -4.24
C GLY A 178 -1.21 3.44 -4.82
N GLU A 179 -2.09 3.20 -5.79
CA GLU A 179 -2.94 4.24 -6.38
C GLU A 179 -4.00 4.72 -5.40
N VAL A 180 -4.68 3.77 -4.72
CA VAL A 180 -5.68 4.11 -3.70
C VAL A 180 -5.04 4.87 -2.55
N LYS A 181 -3.84 4.48 -2.11
CA LYS A 181 -3.04 5.27 -1.16
C LYS A 181 -2.89 6.72 -1.66
N GLY A 182 -2.39 6.91 -2.88
CA GLY A 182 -2.14 8.24 -3.44
C GLY A 182 -3.40 9.11 -3.52
N ILE A 183 -4.53 8.52 -3.94
CA ILE A 183 -5.82 9.20 -4.00
C ILE A 183 -6.30 9.59 -2.59
N LEU A 184 -6.25 8.66 -1.62
CA LEU A 184 -6.64 8.94 -0.24
C LEU A 184 -5.78 10.04 0.39
N GLU A 185 -4.46 9.99 0.17
CA GLU A 185 -3.52 11.01 0.62
C GLU A 185 -3.89 12.40 0.05
N ASP A 186 -4.13 12.49 -1.26
CA ASP A 186 -4.47 13.75 -1.93
C ASP A 186 -5.85 14.28 -1.53
N LEU A 187 -6.85 13.41 -1.31
CA LEU A 187 -8.17 13.79 -0.82
C LEU A 187 -8.12 14.30 0.63
N SER A 188 -7.24 13.73 1.47
CA SER A 188 -7.04 14.16 2.85
C SER A 188 -6.25 15.47 2.97
N PHE A 189 -5.28 15.68 2.10
CA PHE A 189 -4.32 16.78 2.19
C PHE A 189 -4.96 18.18 2.39
N PRO A 190 -5.98 18.62 1.61
CA PRO A 190 -6.57 19.94 1.77
C PRO A 190 -7.27 20.16 3.12
N TYR A 191 -7.67 19.10 3.82
CA TYR A 191 -8.37 19.20 5.10
C TYR A 191 -7.44 19.08 6.31
N VAL A 192 -6.34 18.32 6.17
CA VAL A 192 -5.35 18.15 7.25
C VAL A 192 -4.34 19.32 7.26
N TYR A 193 -3.89 19.75 6.08
CA TYR A 193 -2.86 20.79 5.89
C TYR A 193 -3.29 21.82 4.84
N PRO A 194 -4.34 22.62 5.11
CA PRO A 194 -4.94 23.51 4.11
C PRO A 194 -4.00 24.59 3.57
N GLN A 195 -3.14 25.15 4.43
CA GLN A 195 -2.23 26.23 4.04
C GLN A 195 -1.13 25.70 3.11
N GLU A 196 -0.52 24.58 3.49
CA GLU A 196 0.52 23.91 2.73
C GLU A 196 -0.02 23.40 1.39
N TYR A 197 -1.25 22.89 1.37
CA TYR A 197 -1.94 22.48 0.14
C TYR A 197 -2.08 23.64 -0.85
N GLU A 198 -2.61 24.80 -0.41
CA GLU A 198 -2.82 25.95 -1.31
C GLU A 198 -1.49 26.56 -1.81
N ILE A 199 -0.47 26.62 -0.95
CA ILE A 199 0.89 27.03 -1.34
C ILE A 199 1.42 26.09 -2.43
N LEU A 200 1.39 24.78 -2.17
CA LEU A 200 1.94 23.79 -3.09
C LEU A 200 1.18 23.76 -4.40
N LYS A 201 -0.16 23.80 -4.36
CA LYS A 201 -1.02 23.85 -5.55
C LYS A 201 -0.73 25.06 -6.42
N THR A 202 -0.56 26.23 -5.82
CA THR A 202 -0.24 27.47 -6.55
C THR A 202 1.14 27.37 -7.21
N GLN A 203 2.16 26.94 -6.46
CA GLN A 203 3.53 26.80 -6.95
C GLN A 203 3.67 25.74 -8.05
N THR A 204 2.92 24.64 -7.94
CA THR A 204 3.06 23.49 -8.83
C THR A 204 2.14 23.53 -10.05
N SER A 205 1.06 24.31 -10.04
CA SER A 205 0.09 24.39 -11.15
C SER A 205 0.72 24.63 -12.52
N LYS A 206 1.59 25.65 -12.63
CA LYS A 206 2.33 25.97 -13.86
C LYS A 206 3.30 24.86 -14.24
N LEU A 207 4.05 24.34 -13.27
CA LEU A 207 5.03 23.27 -13.46
C LEU A 207 4.36 21.97 -13.94
N PHE A 208 3.18 21.62 -13.41
CA PHE A 208 2.40 20.47 -13.87
C PHE A 208 1.94 20.65 -15.31
N SER A 209 1.40 21.82 -15.67
CA SER A 209 0.95 22.08 -17.04
C SER A 209 2.10 22.04 -18.05
N GLU A 210 3.25 22.63 -17.71
CA GLU A 210 4.46 22.57 -18.55
C GLU A 210 5.03 21.15 -18.64
N GLY A 211 5.10 20.45 -17.51
CA GLY A 211 5.54 19.06 -17.43
C GLY A 211 4.65 18.12 -18.23
N GLU A 212 3.34 18.35 -18.24
CA GLU A 212 2.37 17.57 -19.01
C GLU A 212 2.54 17.78 -20.53
N LYS A 213 2.68 19.03 -20.98
CA LYS A 213 2.98 19.30 -22.40
C LYS A 213 4.29 18.64 -22.83
N TYR A 214 5.30 18.73 -21.96
CA TYR A 214 6.60 18.12 -22.19
C TYR A 214 6.53 16.59 -22.28
N ILE A 215 5.89 15.93 -21.31
CA ILE A 215 5.79 14.47 -21.29
C ILE A 215 4.95 13.95 -22.46
N GLN A 216 3.93 14.69 -22.91
CA GLN A 216 3.12 14.28 -24.08
C GLN A 216 3.96 14.28 -25.36
N ASN A 217 4.90 15.22 -25.50
CA ASN A 217 5.86 15.23 -26.61
C ASN A 217 6.84 14.04 -26.48
N PHE A 218 7.43 13.88 -25.30
CA PHE A 218 8.37 12.80 -25.03
C PHE A 218 7.73 11.41 -25.21
N ARG A 219 6.47 11.23 -24.80
CA ARG A 219 5.68 10.02 -25.00
C ARG A 219 5.57 9.64 -26.47
N ARG A 220 5.35 10.63 -27.35
CA ARG A 220 5.28 10.37 -28.80
C ARG A 220 6.62 9.90 -29.37
N GLU A 221 7.73 10.45 -28.89
CA GLU A 221 9.07 9.99 -29.28
C GLU A 221 9.37 8.58 -28.76
N LEU A 222 9.10 8.32 -27.47
CA LEU A 222 9.24 7.00 -26.87
C LEU A 222 8.39 5.95 -27.57
N PHE A 223 7.14 6.29 -27.92
CA PHE A 223 6.26 5.36 -28.63
C PHE A 223 6.84 5.00 -30.00
N LYS A 224 7.32 5.98 -30.78
CA LYS A 224 7.98 5.72 -32.07
C LYS A 224 9.23 4.85 -31.93
N LEU A 225 10.04 5.11 -30.90
CA LEU A 225 11.25 4.35 -30.61
C LEU A 225 10.92 2.88 -30.29
N LEU A 226 9.95 2.64 -29.43
CA LEU A 226 9.67 1.32 -28.88
C LEU A 226 8.76 0.47 -29.77
N LYS A 227 7.83 1.08 -30.52
CA LYS A 227 6.82 0.36 -31.31
C LYS A 227 7.41 -0.60 -32.34
N SER A 228 8.58 -0.28 -32.89
CA SER A 228 9.29 -1.14 -33.87
C SER A 228 9.78 -2.45 -33.26
N ALA A 229 10.12 -2.44 -31.97
CA ALA A 229 10.74 -3.55 -31.26
C ALA A 229 9.80 -4.25 -30.27
N ILE A 230 8.73 -3.57 -29.85
CA ILE A 230 7.73 -3.99 -28.87
C ILE A 230 6.34 -3.57 -29.42
N PRO A 231 5.66 -4.45 -30.18
CA PRO A 231 4.42 -4.10 -30.87
C PRO A 231 3.28 -3.67 -29.96
N GLU A 232 3.14 -4.27 -28.77
CA GLU A 232 2.03 -4.02 -27.84
C GLU A 232 2.37 -3.01 -26.72
N VAL A 233 3.44 -2.22 -26.89
CA VAL A 233 3.86 -1.26 -25.86
C VAL A 233 2.77 -0.21 -25.58
N ILE A 234 2.45 -0.03 -24.29
CA ILE A 234 1.58 1.03 -23.81
C ILE A 234 2.43 2.03 -23.03
N ILE A 235 2.26 3.32 -23.30
CA ILE A 235 2.97 4.39 -22.58
C ILE A 235 1.94 5.32 -21.96
N ASN A 236 1.92 5.34 -20.64
CA ASN A 236 1.05 6.18 -19.82
C ASN A 236 1.85 7.29 -19.16
N THR A 237 1.19 8.42 -18.94
CA THR A 237 1.73 9.49 -18.11
C THR A 237 1.34 9.22 -16.67
N ARG A 238 2.29 9.35 -15.75
CA ARG A 238 2.04 9.29 -14.31
C ARG A 238 2.30 10.65 -13.70
N HIS A 239 1.28 11.22 -13.08
CA HIS A 239 1.41 12.42 -12.26
C HIS A 239 1.78 12.02 -10.84
N LYS A 240 2.62 12.83 -10.21
CA LYS A 240 2.92 12.65 -8.79
C LYS A 240 1.81 13.26 -7.94
N HIS A 241 1.33 12.50 -6.97
CA HIS A 241 0.38 12.96 -5.96
C HIS A 241 0.92 14.16 -5.18
N LEU A 242 0.08 15.15 -4.91
CA LEU A 242 0.45 16.41 -4.24
C LEU A 242 0.96 16.15 -2.83
N TYR A 243 0.32 15.26 -2.07
CA TYR A 243 0.76 14.95 -0.72
C TYR A 243 2.12 14.22 -0.71
N SER A 244 2.35 13.32 -1.68
CA SER A 244 3.66 12.69 -1.86
C SER A 244 4.75 13.69 -2.24
N LEU A 245 4.41 14.73 -3.00
CA LEU A 245 5.30 15.83 -3.32
C LEU A 245 5.61 16.68 -2.08
N PHE A 246 4.59 17.02 -1.29
CA PHE A 246 4.74 17.72 -0.01
C PHE A 246 5.71 16.99 0.94
N LYS A 247 5.49 15.69 1.17
CA LYS A 247 6.42 14.86 1.98
C LYS A 247 7.84 14.85 1.44
N LYS A 248 8.00 14.90 0.12
CA LYS A 248 9.33 14.93 -0.51
C LYS A 248 10.03 16.29 -0.30
N LEU A 249 9.29 17.39 -0.35
CA LEU A 249 9.81 18.74 -0.11
C LEU A 249 10.28 18.94 1.34
N GLN A 250 9.67 18.25 2.29
CA GLN A 250 10.06 18.28 3.70
C GLN A 250 11.38 17.54 4.00
N ARG A 251 11.92 16.77 3.05
CA ARG A 251 13.13 16.00 3.32
C ARG A 251 14.36 16.90 3.44
N PRO A 252 15.30 16.59 4.36
CA PRO A 252 16.49 17.43 4.60
C PRO A 252 17.35 17.67 3.36
N GLU A 253 17.34 16.75 2.39
CA GLU A 253 18.11 16.88 1.15
C GLU A 253 17.50 17.87 0.13
N ILE A 254 16.19 18.15 0.22
CA ILE A 254 15.47 19.01 -0.72
C ILE A 254 15.19 20.39 -0.12
N VAL A 255 14.88 20.49 1.18
CA VAL A 255 14.67 21.75 1.91
C VAL A 255 13.69 22.70 1.18
N GLY A 256 12.55 22.18 0.74
CA GLY A 256 11.52 22.96 0.04
C GLY A 256 11.88 23.44 -1.37
N ASP A 257 13.04 23.04 -1.92
CA ASP A 257 13.45 23.47 -3.26
C ASP A 257 12.80 22.62 -4.36
N LEU A 258 11.74 23.17 -4.96
CA LEU A 258 11.02 22.59 -6.09
C LEU A 258 11.91 22.38 -7.33
N THR A 259 13.00 23.14 -7.51
CA THR A 259 13.86 23.02 -8.69
C THR A 259 14.64 21.70 -8.72
N LYS A 260 14.84 21.08 -7.55
CA LYS A 260 15.47 19.76 -7.38
C LYS A 260 14.50 18.61 -7.68
N ILE A 261 13.23 18.90 -7.91
CA ILE A 261 12.20 17.89 -8.16
C ILE A 261 12.00 17.73 -9.66
N HIS A 262 12.78 16.83 -10.23
CA HIS A 262 12.72 16.51 -11.65
C HIS A 262 11.67 15.44 -12.01
N ASP A 263 11.03 14.81 -11.02
CA ASP A 263 10.11 13.67 -11.15
C ASP A 263 8.63 14.05 -10.93
N LEU A 264 8.24 15.28 -11.27
CA LEU A 264 6.83 15.73 -11.16
C LEU A 264 5.90 14.92 -12.07
N VAL A 265 6.39 14.56 -13.26
CA VAL A 265 5.68 13.80 -14.27
C VAL A 265 6.61 12.71 -14.79
N ALA A 266 6.16 11.46 -14.74
CA ALA A 266 6.92 10.29 -15.15
C ALA A 266 6.27 9.58 -16.34
N ALA A 267 7.08 8.93 -17.17
CA ALA A 267 6.59 8.03 -18.21
C ALA A 267 6.51 6.61 -17.64
N ARG A 268 5.36 5.95 -17.81
CA ARG A 268 5.15 4.56 -17.44
C ARG A 268 4.99 3.73 -18.70
N ILE A 269 5.92 2.83 -18.93
CA ILE A 269 5.96 1.92 -20.08
C ILE A 269 5.48 0.55 -19.59
N ILE A 270 4.48 0.03 -20.27
CA ILE A 270 3.87 -1.27 -19.99
C ILE A 270 4.10 -2.18 -21.19
N THR A 271 4.67 -3.35 -20.93
CA THR A 271 4.98 -4.40 -21.93
C THR A 271 4.24 -5.70 -21.59
N GLU A 272 4.34 -6.74 -22.42
CA GLU A 272 3.75 -8.06 -22.11
C GLU A 272 4.71 -8.90 -21.28
N THR A 273 5.99 -8.92 -21.65
CA THR A 273 6.99 -9.82 -21.04
C THR A 273 8.12 -9.07 -20.33
N VAL A 274 8.82 -9.79 -19.45
CA VAL A 274 9.98 -9.26 -18.71
C VAL A 274 11.13 -8.95 -19.68
N ASP A 275 11.34 -9.79 -20.69
CA ASP A 275 12.37 -9.57 -21.71
C ASP A 275 12.14 -8.25 -22.46
N GLU A 276 10.87 -7.94 -22.77
CA GLU A 276 10.49 -6.66 -23.37
C GLU A 276 10.76 -5.47 -22.42
N CYS A 277 10.67 -5.63 -21.09
CA CYS A 277 11.04 -4.57 -20.15
C CYS A 277 12.52 -4.20 -20.28
N TYR A 278 13.40 -5.20 -20.29
CA TYR A 278 14.85 -4.98 -20.43
C TYR A 278 15.22 -4.50 -21.84
N LYS A 279 14.53 -4.98 -22.88
CA LYS A 279 14.67 -4.47 -24.25
C LYS A 279 14.28 -3.00 -24.34
N ALA A 280 13.16 -2.60 -23.72
CA ALA A 280 12.74 -1.20 -23.64
C ALA A 280 13.79 -0.35 -22.93
N LEU A 281 14.32 -0.83 -21.79
CA LEU A 281 15.39 -0.15 -21.06
C LEU A 281 16.61 0.11 -21.96
N GLY A 282 17.09 -0.91 -22.67
CA GLY A 282 18.22 -0.81 -23.58
C GLY A 282 17.98 0.17 -24.74
N LEU A 283 16.79 0.12 -25.36
CA LEU A 283 16.43 1.06 -26.44
C LEU A 283 16.38 2.50 -25.94
N ILE A 284 15.84 2.72 -24.75
CA ILE A 284 15.76 4.05 -24.14
C ILE A 284 17.15 4.58 -23.82
N HIS A 285 18.02 3.77 -23.21
CA HIS A 285 19.39 4.18 -22.89
C HIS A 285 20.27 4.36 -24.13
N GLY A 286 19.98 3.64 -25.22
CA GLY A 286 20.62 3.87 -26.51
C GLY A 286 20.25 5.21 -27.16
N ARG A 287 19.08 5.77 -26.84
CA ARG A 287 18.61 7.05 -27.39
C ARG A 287 18.82 8.24 -26.45
N TYR A 288 18.62 8.03 -25.15
CA TYR A 288 18.68 9.05 -24.10
C TYR A 288 19.66 8.62 -23.03
N HIS A 289 20.60 9.51 -22.69
CA HIS A 289 21.64 9.20 -21.73
C HIS A 289 21.05 9.05 -20.31
N PRO A 290 21.32 7.94 -19.61
CA PRO A 290 20.91 7.79 -18.21
C PRO A 290 21.66 8.80 -17.33
N VAL A 291 21.00 9.27 -16.26
CA VAL A 291 21.60 10.21 -15.31
C VAL A 291 22.56 9.43 -14.39
N PRO A 292 23.90 9.60 -14.50
CA PRO A 292 24.86 8.66 -13.93
C PRO A 292 24.79 8.54 -12.40
N TYR A 293 24.50 9.63 -11.71
CA TYR A 293 24.49 9.70 -10.24
C TYR A 293 23.16 9.26 -9.60
N LEU A 294 22.11 8.98 -10.38
CA LEU A 294 20.81 8.55 -9.86
C LEU A 294 20.57 7.04 -9.97
N GLY A 295 21.44 6.32 -10.68
CA GLY A 295 21.38 4.87 -10.83
C GLY A 295 20.13 4.36 -11.56
N ILE A 296 20.07 3.04 -11.70
CA ILE A 296 18.92 2.29 -12.21
C ILE A 296 18.42 1.42 -11.05
N SER A 297 17.13 1.46 -10.75
CA SER A 297 16.55 0.58 -9.73
C SER A 297 15.82 -0.56 -10.42
N ASP A 298 16.37 -1.76 -10.31
CA ASP A 298 15.77 -2.98 -10.83
C ASP A 298 14.92 -3.67 -9.75
N PHE A 299 13.65 -3.25 -9.64
CA PHE A 299 12.68 -3.92 -8.76
C PHE A 299 12.04 -5.16 -9.40
N ILE A 300 12.42 -5.54 -10.63
CA ILE A 300 11.99 -6.82 -11.21
C ILE A 300 12.83 -7.94 -10.60
N ALA A 301 14.15 -7.77 -10.60
CA ALA A 301 15.09 -8.68 -9.96
C ALA A 301 14.99 -8.65 -8.44
N ASN A 302 14.80 -7.46 -7.86
CA ASN A 302 14.69 -7.27 -6.40
C ASN A 302 13.36 -6.59 -6.03
N PRO A 303 12.24 -7.34 -5.95
CA PRO A 303 10.93 -6.79 -5.61
C PRO A 303 10.92 -6.10 -4.24
N LYS A 304 10.10 -5.06 -4.08
CA LYS A 304 9.87 -4.44 -2.76
C LYS A 304 9.08 -5.38 -1.83
N PRO A 305 9.02 -5.16 -0.51
CA PRO A 305 8.27 -6.03 0.42
C PRO A 305 6.77 -6.17 0.12
N ASN A 306 6.13 -5.12 -0.41
CA ASN A 306 4.74 -5.19 -0.89
C ASN A 306 4.60 -5.97 -2.23
N GLY A 307 5.71 -6.51 -2.74
CA GLY A 307 5.90 -7.19 -4.02
C GLY A 307 5.74 -6.31 -5.24
N TYR A 308 5.95 -5.00 -5.10
CA TYR A 308 6.05 -4.10 -6.23
C TYR A 308 7.23 -4.47 -7.13
N ARG A 309 6.98 -4.57 -8.44
CA ARG A 309 7.97 -4.89 -9.48
C ARG A 309 7.93 -3.89 -10.63
N SER A 310 9.09 -3.32 -10.98
CA SER A 310 9.29 -2.39 -12.12
C SER A 310 10.77 -2.03 -12.25
N LEU A 311 11.23 -1.69 -13.45
CA LEU A 311 12.52 -1.01 -13.68
C LEU A 311 12.31 0.49 -13.58
N HIS A 312 13.10 1.17 -12.76
CA HIS A 312 13.09 2.64 -12.66
C HIS A 312 14.41 3.18 -13.18
N THR A 313 14.32 4.14 -14.10
CA THR A 313 15.49 4.84 -14.61
C THR A 313 15.19 6.31 -14.81
N LYS A 314 16.22 7.15 -14.70
CA LYS A 314 16.13 8.58 -14.98
C LYS A 314 17.08 8.89 -16.13
N VAL A 315 16.57 9.59 -17.14
CA VAL A 315 17.31 9.92 -18.36
C VAL A 315 17.25 11.41 -18.64
N PHE A 316 18.25 11.93 -19.34
CA PHE A 316 18.17 13.26 -19.95
C PHE A 316 17.30 13.19 -21.20
N GLY A 317 16.05 13.64 -21.07
CA GLY A 317 15.09 13.73 -22.16
C GLY A 317 15.35 14.90 -23.10
N PRO A 318 14.47 15.12 -24.09
CA PRO A 318 14.54 16.25 -25.01
C PRO A 318 14.72 17.59 -24.28
N GLY A 319 15.58 18.48 -24.76
CA GLY A 319 15.83 19.77 -24.09
C GLY A 319 16.54 19.67 -22.73
N GLY A 320 17.17 18.53 -22.42
CA GLY A 320 18.03 18.36 -21.25
C GLY A 320 17.30 18.19 -19.92
N ARG A 321 15.97 18.11 -19.92
CA ARG A 321 15.19 17.87 -18.70
C ARG A 321 15.35 16.41 -18.26
N ILE A 322 15.53 16.19 -16.96
CA ILE A 322 15.55 14.85 -16.39
C ILE A 322 14.13 14.29 -16.36
N VAL A 323 13.95 13.07 -16.86
CA VAL A 323 12.66 12.37 -16.87
C VAL A 323 12.81 11.02 -16.19
N GLU A 324 11.89 10.73 -15.27
CA GLU A 324 11.75 9.39 -14.68
C GLU A 324 10.91 8.50 -15.58
N ILE A 325 11.41 7.30 -15.84
CA ILE A 325 10.75 6.26 -16.64
C ILE A 325 10.60 5.00 -15.78
N GLN A 326 9.38 4.49 -15.72
CA GLN A 326 9.01 3.25 -15.04
C GLN A 326 8.64 2.22 -16.11
N ILE A 327 9.29 1.06 -16.13
CA ILE A 327 9.04 0.00 -17.11
C ILE A 327 8.59 -1.25 -16.36
N ARG A 328 7.49 -1.87 -16.80
CA ARG A 328 6.96 -3.10 -16.17
C ARG A 328 6.03 -3.84 -17.12
N THR A 329 5.75 -5.11 -16.83
CA THR A 329 4.76 -5.87 -17.61
C THR A 329 3.33 -5.48 -17.26
N ARG A 330 2.34 -5.88 -18.07
CA ARG A 330 0.91 -5.75 -17.73
C ARG A 330 0.57 -6.42 -16.41
N GLN A 331 1.09 -7.63 -16.19
CA GLN A 331 0.89 -8.36 -14.94
C GLN A 331 1.49 -7.59 -13.74
N MET A 332 2.73 -7.11 -13.86
CA MET A 332 3.36 -6.31 -12.82
C MET A 332 2.66 -4.96 -12.59
N HIS A 333 2.12 -4.35 -13.66
CA HIS A 333 1.31 -3.15 -13.53
C HIS A 333 0.04 -3.44 -12.76
N PHE A 334 -0.70 -4.47 -13.15
CA PHE A 334 -1.90 -4.91 -12.46
C PHE A 334 -1.63 -5.21 -10.99
N GLU A 335 -0.60 -5.99 -10.66
CA GLU A 335 -0.18 -6.26 -9.28
C GLU A 335 0.23 -5.00 -8.50
N ALA A 336 0.81 -4.01 -9.14
CA ALA A 336 1.26 -2.79 -8.48
C ALA A 336 0.13 -1.75 -8.27
N GLU A 337 -0.89 -1.75 -9.13
CA GLU A 337 -2.09 -0.96 -8.88
C GLU A 337 -2.99 -1.66 -7.86
N MET A 338 -3.05 -3.00 -7.92
CA MET A 338 -4.03 -3.78 -7.20
C MET A 338 -3.55 -4.49 -5.94
N GLY A 339 -2.24 -4.59 -5.75
CA GLY A 339 -1.65 -5.15 -4.55
C GLY A 339 -2.14 -6.56 -4.24
N VAL A 340 -2.57 -6.80 -3.01
CA VAL A 340 -3.05 -8.11 -2.55
C VAL A 340 -4.36 -8.53 -3.24
N ALA A 341 -5.17 -7.58 -3.74
CA ALA A 341 -6.37 -7.90 -4.54
C ALA A 341 -6.02 -8.71 -5.80
N ALA A 342 -4.85 -8.46 -6.40
CA ALA A 342 -4.35 -9.24 -7.53
C ALA A 342 -3.97 -10.67 -7.17
N HIS A 343 -3.50 -10.94 -5.94
CA HIS A 343 -3.05 -12.27 -5.54
C HIS A 343 -4.15 -13.17 -4.99
N TRP A 344 -5.25 -12.59 -4.49
CA TRP A 344 -6.42 -13.35 -4.07
C TRP A 344 -7.01 -14.21 -5.21
N GLN A 345 -6.71 -13.84 -6.46
CA GLN A 345 -6.98 -14.60 -7.69
C GLN A 345 -6.56 -16.08 -7.60
N TYR A 346 -5.44 -16.40 -6.93
CA TYR A 346 -4.90 -17.77 -6.89
C TYR A 346 -5.47 -18.64 -5.75
N SER A 347 -5.91 -18.03 -4.65
CA SER A 347 -6.35 -18.75 -3.46
C SER A 347 -7.68 -19.50 -3.68
N GLN A 348 -8.59 -18.96 -4.50
CA GLN A 348 -9.89 -19.59 -4.77
C GLN A 348 -9.81 -20.85 -5.64
N VAL A 349 -8.76 -21.00 -6.46
CA VAL A 349 -8.54 -22.23 -7.24
C VAL A 349 -8.19 -23.40 -6.30
N LYS A 350 -7.65 -23.12 -5.11
CA LYS A 350 -7.29 -24.13 -4.10
C LYS A 350 -8.41 -24.49 -3.12
N THR A 351 -9.50 -23.74 -3.06
CA THR A 351 -10.59 -23.99 -2.09
C THR A 351 -11.57 -25.09 -2.53
N ARG A 352 -11.37 -25.71 -3.71
CA ARG A 352 -12.02 -26.97 -4.08
C ARG A 352 -11.17 -28.17 -3.64
N GLY A 353 -11.23 -28.47 -2.35
CA GLY A 353 -11.07 -29.84 -1.80
C GLY A 353 -9.72 -30.53 -1.97
N LEU A 354 -8.60 -29.92 -1.59
CA LEU A 354 -7.32 -30.62 -1.41
C LEU A 354 -6.72 -30.30 -0.04
N SER A 355 -6.27 -31.36 0.63
CA SER A 355 -5.70 -31.37 1.98
C SER A 355 -4.47 -30.48 2.14
N ASP A 356 -4.26 -30.02 3.37
CA ASP A 356 -3.23 -29.05 3.80
C ASP A 356 -1.79 -29.42 3.40
N GLU A 357 -1.52 -30.68 3.05
CA GLU A 357 -0.17 -31.17 2.72
C GLU A 357 0.29 -30.85 1.28
N LYS A 358 -0.61 -30.50 0.34
CA LYS A 358 -0.24 -30.12 -1.05
C LYS A 358 -0.14 -28.60 -1.28
N ILE A 359 -0.19 -27.80 -0.21
CA ILE A 359 -0.10 -26.34 -0.29
C ILE A 359 1.34 -25.86 -0.56
N ASP A 360 2.34 -26.72 -0.34
CA ASP A 360 3.74 -26.30 -0.21
C ASP A 360 4.53 -26.20 -1.52
N GLN A 361 4.16 -26.95 -2.57
CA GLN A 361 5.07 -27.13 -3.72
C GLN A 361 4.81 -26.28 -4.96
N ASN A 362 3.67 -25.56 -5.08
CA ASN A 362 3.37 -24.77 -6.30
C ASN A 362 2.59 -23.46 -6.03
N SER A 363 2.86 -22.80 -4.91
CA SER A 363 2.23 -21.52 -4.57
C SER A 363 3.11 -20.34 -5.00
N PHE A 364 2.88 -19.78 -6.20
CA PHE A 364 3.43 -18.46 -6.60
C PHE A 364 2.71 -17.27 -5.91
N ALA A 365 1.95 -17.52 -4.84
CA ALA A 365 1.58 -16.47 -3.89
C ALA A 365 2.75 -16.32 -2.92
N PRO A 366 3.46 -15.18 -2.86
CA PRO A 366 4.53 -15.03 -1.90
C PRO A 366 3.93 -15.16 -0.51
N LYS A 367 4.32 -16.22 0.21
CA LYS A 367 3.99 -16.43 1.64
C LYS A 367 4.34 -15.18 2.48
N ASP A 368 5.24 -14.34 1.96
CA ASP A 368 5.76 -13.12 2.58
C ASP A 368 4.83 -11.90 2.51
N LYS A 369 3.88 -11.82 1.56
CA LYS A 369 3.01 -10.62 1.39
C LYS A 369 2.03 -10.40 2.53
N LEU A 370 1.72 -11.45 3.29
CA LEU A 370 0.87 -11.40 4.48
C LEU A 370 1.68 -11.66 5.76
N SER A 371 3.02 -11.65 5.68
CA SER A 371 3.89 -11.83 6.85
C SER A 371 3.58 -10.79 7.92
N TRP A 372 3.27 -9.55 7.54
CA TRP A 372 2.89 -8.49 8.48
C TRP A 372 1.53 -8.74 9.16
N VAL A 373 0.54 -9.29 8.44
CA VAL A 373 -0.77 -9.69 9.01
C VAL A 373 -0.58 -10.88 9.93
N LYS A 374 0.19 -11.88 9.52
CA LYS A 374 0.55 -13.04 10.33
C LYS A 374 1.39 -12.66 11.54
N GLN A 375 2.29 -11.67 11.41
CA GLN A 375 3.05 -11.10 12.51
C GLN A 375 2.09 -10.46 13.52
N LEU A 376 1.17 -9.59 13.06
CA LEU A 376 0.17 -8.97 13.93
C LEU A 376 -0.74 -9.99 14.63
N VAL A 377 -1.13 -11.08 13.95
CA VAL A 377 -1.90 -12.19 14.55
C VAL A 377 -1.04 -13.01 15.51
N SER A 378 0.21 -13.32 15.16
CA SER A 378 1.14 -14.05 16.03
C SER A 378 1.48 -13.27 17.29
N TRP A 379 1.49 -11.93 17.21
CA TRP A 379 1.67 -11.06 18.36
C TRP A 379 0.52 -11.20 19.36
N GLN A 380 -0.68 -11.64 18.95
CA GLN A 380 -1.77 -11.96 19.89
C GLN A 380 -1.40 -13.14 20.81
N GLN A 381 -0.68 -14.14 20.30
CA GLN A 381 -0.29 -15.31 21.08
C GLN A 381 0.83 -14.99 22.07
N ASP A 382 1.64 -13.97 21.78
CA ASP A 382 2.75 -13.50 22.61
C ASP A 382 2.36 -12.37 23.60
N ILE A 383 1.13 -11.83 23.53
CA ILE A 383 0.64 -10.77 24.44
C ILE A 383 -0.03 -11.42 25.66
N SER A 384 0.81 -11.88 26.56
CA SER A 384 0.51 -11.97 27.98
C SER A 384 1.66 -11.30 28.73
N ASP A 385 1.36 -10.18 29.41
CA ASP A 385 2.13 -9.59 30.52
C ASP A 385 3.19 -8.49 30.27
N ASN A 386 3.03 -7.49 29.39
CA ASN A 386 3.76 -6.21 29.59
C ASN A 386 3.23 -4.99 28.82
N GLU A 387 2.86 -3.92 29.54
CA GLU A 387 2.37 -2.63 28.98
C GLU A 387 3.45 -1.84 28.22
N GLU A 388 4.73 -2.02 28.56
CA GLU A 388 5.86 -1.34 27.91
C GLU A 388 6.01 -1.75 26.43
N TYR A 389 5.59 -2.97 26.09
CA TYR A 389 5.67 -3.55 24.75
C TYR A 389 4.72 -2.89 23.74
N LEU A 390 3.53 -2.43 24.21
CA LEU A 390 2.54 -1.76 23.37
C LEU A 390 3.04 -0.42 22.85
N ARG A 391 3.87 0.30 23.63
CA ARG A 391 4.45 1.59 23.22
C ARG A 391 5.52 1.44 22.16
N THR A 392 6.27 0.34 22.13
CA THR A 392 7.29 0.08 21.09
C THR A 392 6.64 -0.39 19.78
N LEU A 393 5.57 -1.20 19.87
CA LEU A 393 4.77 -1.65 18.71
C LEU A 393 4.11 -0.48 17.96
N LYS A 394 3.71 0.57 18.69
CA LYS A 394 3.13 1.83 18.17
C LYS A 394 3.98 2.48 17.06
N PHE A 395 5.30 2.29 17.08
CA PHE A 395 6.23 2.94 16.16
C PHE A 395 6.69 2.04 15.01
N ASP A 396 6.91 0.74 15.25
CA ASP A 396 7.45 -0.18 14.23
C ASP A 396 6.40 -0.55 13.15
N ALA A 397 5.13 -0.68 13.55
CA ALA A 397 4.05 -1.14 12.66
C ALA A 397 3.45 -0.05 11.75
N LEU A 398 3.88 1.22 11.82
CA LEU A 398 3.30 2.31 11.01
C LEU A 398 4.34 3.29 10.44
N GLN A 399 5.61 3.22 10.85
CA GLN A 399 6.63 4.12 10.33
C GLN A 399 7.12 3.74 8.93
N HIS A 400 7.70 4.73 8.24
CA HIS A 400 8.44 4.52 7.00
C HIS A 400 9.54 3.49 7.26
N ARG A 401 9.71 2.53 6.36
CA ARG A 401 10.70 1.47 6.51
C ARG A 401 11.88 1.70 5.58
N ASN A 402 13.07 1.38 6.08
CA ASN A 402 14.30 1.33 5.32
C ASN A 402 14.51 -0.10 4.82
N LEU A 403 14.67 -0.25 3.51
CA LEU A 403 15.09 -1.50 2.89
C LEU A 403 16.60 -1.56 2.90
N VAL A 404 17.15 -2.54 3.61
CA VAL A 404 18.59 -2.77 3.68
C VAL A 404 18.92 -4.14 3.11
N PHE A 405 20.11 -4.28 2.59
CA PHE A 405 20.52 -5.45 1.82
C PHE A 405 21.63 -6.22 2.55
N SER A 406 21.59 -7.54 2.47
CA SER A 406 22.75 -8.37 2.81
C SER A 406 23.81 -8.28 1.70
N PRO A 407 25.09 -8.61 1.99
CA PRO A 407 26.12 -8.72 0.95
C PRO A 407 25.79 -9.78 -0.12
N LEU A 408 24.88 -10.70 0.18
CA LEU A 408 24.40 -11.74 -0.73
C LEU A 408 23.18 -11.30 -1.55
N GLY A 409 22.60 -10.13 -1.26
CA GLY A 409 21.47 -9.55 -1.97
C GLY A 409 20.11 -9.76 -1.31
N ASP A 410 20.05 -10.38 -0.13
CA ASP A 410 18.79 -10.56 0.61
C ASP A 410 18.27 -9.21 1.12
N VAL A 411 16.96 -8.98 1.05
CA VAL A 411 16.33 -7.72 1.45
C VAL A 411 15.72 -7.84 2.83
N TYR A 412 16.08 -6.92 3.72
CA TYR A 412 15.54 -6.81 5.07
C TYR A 412 14.77 -5.50 5.22
N ASP A 413 13.56 -5.62 5.77
CA ASP A 413 12.63 -4.51 5.99
C ASP A 413 12.73 -4.05 7.44
N LEU A 414 13.31 -2.86 7.69
CA LEU A 414 13.56 -2.34 9.04
C LEU A 414 12.87 -0.98 9.23
N PRO A 415 12.48 -0.57 10.45
CA PRO A 415 11.91 0.76 10.68
C PRO A 415 12.91 1.88 10.37
N LEU A 416 12.40 3.10 10.13
CA LEU A 416 13.23 4.31 10.12
C LEU A 416 13.98 4.43 11.46
N GLY A 417 15.22 4.93 11.46
CA GLY A 417 16.05 4.93 12.66
C GLY A 417 16.78 3.61 12.93
N ALA A 418 16.43 2.52 12.25
CA ALA A 418 17.04 1.21 12.52
C ALA A 418 18.56 1.23 12.36
N THR A 419 19.23 0.47 13.19
CA THR A 419 20.69 0.43 13.28
C THR A 419 21.26 -0.91 12.82
N PRO A 420 22.57 -1.04 12.59
CA PRO A 420 23.18 -2.33 12.33
C PRO A 420 22.86 -3.43 13.35
N VAL A 421 22.59 -3.07 14.62
CA VAL A 421 22.16 -4.03 15.66
C VAL A 421 20.77 -4.57 15.36
N ASP A 422 19.83 -3.70 14.96
CA ASP A 422 18.49 -4.10 14.53
C ASP A 422 18.54 -5.06 13.35
N TYR A 423 19.39 -4.74 12.35
CA TYR A 423 19.64 -5.60 11.22
C TYR A 423 20.21 -6.96 11.63
N ALA A 424 21.22 -6.98 12.51
CA ALA A 424 21.85 -8.23 12.95
C ALA A 424 20.85 -9.17 13.62
N TYR A 425 19.98 -8.65 14.49
CA TYR A 425 18.92 -9.44 15.13
C TYR A 425 17.78 -9.84 14.19
N ALA A 426 17.52 -9.06 13.13
CA ALA A 426 16.57 -9.40 12.08
C ALA A 426 17.07 -10.54 11.19
N VAL A 427 18.38 -10.62 10.95
CA VAL A 427 19.01 -11.73 10.21
C VAL A 427 18.99 -13.01 11.05
N HIS A 428 19.57 -12.96 12.26
CA HIS A 428 19.62 -14.11 13.16
C HIS A 428 20.01 -13.68 14.59
N THR A 429 19.38 -14.23 15.63
CA THR A 429 19.67 -13.86 17.04
C THR A 429 21.15 -14.00 17.39
N ARG A 430 21.78 -15.13 17.03
CA ARG A 430 23.22 -15.35 17.21
C ARG A 430 24.11 -14.30 16.52
N LEU A 431 23.69 -13.77 15.36
CA LEU A 431 24.44 -12.73 14.67
C LEU A 431 24.39 -11.41 15.44
N GLY A 432 23.21 -11.08 15.99
CA GLY A 432 23.03 -9.96 16.91
C GLY A 432 23.92 -10.08 18.15
N ASP A 433 23.88 -11.23 18.83
CA ASP A 433 24.65 -11.44 20.07
C ASP A 433 26.18 -11.36 19.87
N GLN A 434 26.64 -11.74 18.68
CA GLN A 434 28.06 -11.77 18.33
C GLN A 434 28.56 -10.50 17.63
N ALA A 435 27.68 -9.51 17.38
CA ALA A 435 28.06 -8.31 16.65
C ALA A 435 29.12 -7.49 17.41
N VAL A 436 30.17 -7.05 16.70
CA VAL A 436 31.22 -6.16 17.24
C VAL A 436 31.39 -4.88 16.44
N GLY A 437 30.95 -4.87 15.18
CA GLY A 437 30.98 -3.71 14.33
C GLY A 437 30.16 -3.95 13.07
N ALA A 438 30.04 -2.93 12.22
CA ALA A 438 29.33 -3.04 10.96
C ALA A 438 30.06 -2.33 9.84
N LYS A 439 29.90 -2.83 8.62
CA LYS A 439 30.21 -2.10 7.41
C LYS A 439 28.92 -1.83 6.66
N VAL A 440 28.76 -0.60 6.20
CA VAL A 440 27.64 -0.17 5.35
C VAL A 440 28.22 0.29 4.02
N ASN A 441 27.76 -0.30 2.92
CA ASN A 441 28.25 -0.05 1.56
C ASN A 441 29.79 -0.15 1.45
N GLY A 442 30.37 -1.15 2.14
CA GLY A 442 31.81 -1.40 2.19
C GLY A 442 32.63 -0.48 3.11
N LYS A 443 32.00 0.49 3.80
CA LYS A 443 32.67 1.41 4.73
C LYS A 443 32.38 1.05 6.17
N MET A 444 33.40 1.09 7.04
CA MET A 444 33.22 0.87 8.48
C MET A 444 32.34 1.96 9.08
N VAL A 445 31.29 1.55 9.81
CA VAL A 445 30.39 2.45 10.54
C VAL A 445 30.22 1.98 11.99
N SER A 446 29.80 2.89 12.85
CA SER A 446 29.42 2.57 14.23
C SER A 446 28.12 1.75 14.27
N LEU A 447 27.93 0.97 15.33
CA LEU A 447 26.72 0.16 15.51
C LEU A 447 25.45 0.99 15.76
N ASN A 448 25.58 2.28 16.10
CA ASN A 448 24.48 3.24 16.25
C ASN A 448 24.19 4.03 14.96
N TYR A 449 24.85 3.71 13.86
CA TYR A 449 24.59 4.35 12.57
C TYR A 449 23.13 4.11 12.15
N GLU A 450 22.42 5.18 11.81
CA GLU A 450 21.07 5.07 11.27
C GLU A 450 21.12 4.57 9.82
N LEU A 451 20.66 3.33 9.61
CA LEU A 451 20.62 2.68 8.31
C LEU A 451 19.67 3.43 7.38
N LYS A 452 20.06 3.55 6.11
CA LYS A 452 19.27 4.20 5.07
C LYS A 452 18.77 3.18 4.07
N ASN A 453 17.68 3.55 3.39
CA ASN A 453 17.12 2.73 2.33
C ASN A 453 18.13 2.56 1.17
N GLY A 454 18.46 1.31 0.83
CA GLY A 454 19.46 0.96 -0.18
C GLY A 454 20.81 0.50 0.40
N ASP A 455 21.02 0.63 1.71
CA ASP A 455 22.29 0.29 2.33
C ASP A 455 22.56 -1.22 2.32
N VAL A 456 23.76 -1.62 1.90
CA VAL A 456 24.27 -2.99 2.04
C VAL A 456 25.00 -3.12 3.38
N VAL A 457 24.50 -3.97 4.27
CA VAL A 457 24.97 -4.08 5.65
C VAL A 457 25.70 -5.41 5.87
N GLU A 458 26.96 -5.33 6.25
CA GLU A 458 27.80 -6.45 6.65
C GLU A 458 28.09 -6.33 8.16
N ILE A 459 27.70 -7.34 8.94
CA ILE A 459 27.96 -7.38 10.38
C ILE A 459 29.28 -8.09 10.64
N LEU A 460 30.17 -7.41 11.34
CA LEU A 460 31.40 -8.01 11.86
C LEU A 460 31.06 -8.70 13.16
N VAL A 461 31.42 -9.98 13.25
CA VAL A 461 31.14 -10.82 14.41
C VAL A 461 32.40 -11.24 15.14
N ASP A 462 32.32 -11.31 16.46
CA ASP A 462 33.29 -12.02 17.30
C ASP A 462 32.63 -13.27 17.87
N ARG A 463 33.15 -14.44 17.46
CA ARG A 463 32.63 -15.74 17.88
C ARG A 463 32.84 -16.01 19.37
N LYS A 464 33.76 -15.30 20.03
CA LYS A 464 34.03 -15.43 21.47
C LYS A 464 33.07 -14.60 22.32
N ARG A 465 32.32 -13.69 21.71
CA ARG A 465 31.33 -12.86 22.40
C ARG A 465 30.15 -13.71 22.82
N THR A 466 29.82 -13.65 24.10
CA THR A 466 28.76 -14.46 24.72
C THR A 466 27.40 -13.79 24.71
N GLY A 467 27.33 -12.47 24.50
CA GLY A 467 26.07 -11.73 24.46
C GLY A 467 26.21 -10.26 24.06
N PRO A 468 25.07 -9.58 23.87
CA PRO A 468 24.99 -8.16 23.50
C PRO A 468 25.44 -7.22 24.63
N ASN A 469 25.71 -5.96 24.30
CA ASN A 469 25.98 -4.92 25.30
C ASN A 469 24.65 -4.27 25.74
N ALA A 470 24.52 -3.95 27.03
CA ALA A 470 23.38 -3.22 27.58
C ALA A 470 23.21 -1.84 26.94
N ASP A 471 24.30 -1.15 26.60
CA ASP A 471 24.28 0.18 25.96
C ASP A 471 23.56 0.18 24.61
N TRP A 472 23.41 -0.98 23.96
CA TRP A 472 22.70 -1.08 22.69
C TRP A 472 21.22 -0.74 22.82
N LEU A 473 20.63 -0.87 24.01
CA LEU A 473 19.22 -0.54 24.26
C LEU A 473 18.92 0.96 24.01
N GLU A 474 19.92 1.83 24.11
CA GLU A 474 19.78 3.28 23.89
C GLU A 474 19.47 3.62 22.43
N PHE A 475 20.06 2.90 21.48
CA PHE A 475 19.96 3.22 20.04
C PHE A 475 19.27 2.13 19.20
N THR A 476 19.07 0.92 19.74
CA THR A 476 18.31 -0.15 19.06
C THR A 476 16.86 0.27 18.91
N VAL A 477 16.27 0.16 17.73
CA VAL A 477 14.91 0.65 17.48
C VAL A 477 13.86 -0.46 17.59
N THR A 478 14.13 -1.63 17.02
CA THR A 478 13.17 -2.72 16.86
C THR A 478 12.85 -3.42 18.18
N ALA A 479 11.57 -3.75 18.36
CA ALA A 479 11.11 -4.47 19.55
C ALA A 479 11.74 -5.87 19.67
N THR A 480 11.96 -6.53 18.52
CA THR A 480 12.59 -7.86 18.46
C THR A 480 14.02 -7.82 19.00
N ALA A 481 14.85 -6.86 18.54
CA ALA A 481 16.22 -6.74 18.99
C ALA A 481 16.28 -6.36 20.48
N ARG A 482 15.49 -5.37 20.93
CA ARG A 482 15.39 -5.01 22.35
C ARG A 482 15.01 -6.18 23.24
N ARG A 483 14.05 -7.01 22.82
CA ARG A 483 13.63 -8.22 23.55
C ARG A 483 14.77 -9.24 23.67
N GLN A 484 15.48 -9.52 22.58
CA GLN A 484 16.59 -10.47 22.59
C GLN A 484 17.75 -9.96 23.47
N ILE A 485 18.04 -8.67 23.40
CA ILE A 485 19.04 -8.02 24.27
C ILE A 485 18.62 -8.14 25.75
N HIS A 486 17.39 -7.77 26.11
CA HIS A 486 16.89 -7.93 27.48
C HIS A 486 16.89 -9.38 27.96
N LYS A 487 16.54 -10.33 27.10
CA LYS A 487 16.55 -11.76 27.42
C LYS A 487 17.97 -12.24 27.72
N SER A 488 18.96 -11.81 26.92
CA SER A 488 20.36 -12.18 27.12
C SER A 488 21.03 -11.47 28.29
N LEU A 489 20.46 -10.35 28.79
CA LEU A 489 20.97 -9.64 29.98
C LEU A 489 20.32 -10.11 31.29
N LYS A 490 19.17 -10.78 31.22
CA LYS A 490 18.44 -11.34 32.38
C LYS A 490 18.82 -12.79 32.70
N GLY A 491 19.51 -13.48 31.79
CA GLY A 491 20.11 -14.80 32.01
C GLY A 491 21.61 -14.67 32.12
#